data_AF-W5PWG4-F1
#
_entry.id   AF-W5PWG4-F1
#
_cell.length_a   1.000
_cell.length_b   1.000
_cell.length_c   1.000
_cell.angle_alpha   90.00
_cell.angle_beta   90.00
_cell.angle_gamma   90.00
#
_symmetry.space_group_name_H-M   'P 1'
#
loop_
_entity.id
_entity.type
_entity.pdbx_description
1 polymer ?
#
loop_
_entity_poly.entity_id
_entity_poly.type
_entity_poly.pdbx_seq_one_letter_code
_entity_poly.pdbx_strand_id
1 'polypeptide(L)'
;DAFLKIIRNEGIKSLWSGLPPTLVMAVPATVIYFTCYDQLTALLRSKLGENESRIPIVAGIMARLGAVTVISPLELIRTKMQSKKFSYEELLQFVSKKVSEDGWISLWRGWAPTILRDVPFSAMYWYNYEVLKKWLCAKEPTFMINFTSGALSGSFAAVVTLPFDVVKTQKQTQLWIYESQKISMPLQMSTWSIMKNIVAQNGFSGLFTGLIPRLIKIAPACAVMISTYEFGKSFFQKQNAQRQQY
;
A
#
# COMPACT_ATOMS: atom_id res chain seq x y z
N ASP A 1 -22.52 -14.49 -0.73
CA ASP A 1 -23.67 -13.83 -1.38
C ASP A 1 -23.25 -12.77 -2.41
N ALA A 2 -22.49 -11.73 -2.03
CA ALA A 2 -22.05 -10.66 -2.95
C ALA A 2 -21.30 -11.14 -4.22
N PHE A 3 -20.32 -12.04 -4.07
CA PHE A 3 -19.57 -12.61 -5.20
C PHE A 3 -20.47 -13.34 -6.22
N LEU A 4 -21.43 -14.11 -5.73
CA LEU A 4 -22.36 -14.88 -6.57
C LEU A 4 -23.34 -13.96 -7.30
N LYS A 5 -23.81 -12.89 -6.64
CA LYS A 5 -24.66 -11.85 -7.26
C LYS A 5 -23.94 -11.11 -8.39
N ILE A 6 -22.68 -10.75 -8.21
CA ILE A 6 -21.88 -10.05 -9.23
C ILE A 6 -21.68 -10.96 -10.45
N ILE A 7 -21.27 -12.22 -10.23
CA ILE A 7 -21.06 -13.18 -11.31
C ILE A 7 -22.36 -13.43 -12.10
N ARG A 8 -23.49 -13.54 -11.40
CA ARG A 8 -24.80 -13.79 -12.02
C ARG A 8 -25.34 -12.60 -12.81
N ASN A 9 -25.11 -11.37 -12.34
CA ASN A 9 -25.69 -10.16 -12.94
C ASN A 9 -24.78 -9.51 -14.00
N GLU A 10 -23.46 -9.62 -13.87
CA GLU A 10 -22.50 -8.92 -14.74
C GLU A 10 -21.55 -9.86 -15.49
N GLY A 11 -21.60 -11.17 -15.18
CA GLY A 11 -20.73 -12.19 -15.77
C GLY A 11 -19.34 -12.26 -15.14
N ILE A 12 -18.65 -13.40 -15.37
CA ILE A 12 -17.30 -13.67 -14.83
C ILE A 12 -16.28 -12.59 -15.24
N LYS A 13 -16.36 -12.06 -16.47
CA LYS A 13 -15.43 -11.04 -16.95
C LYS A 13 -15.54 -9.70 -16.20
N SER A 14 -16.66 -9.43 -15.54
CA SER A 14 -16.83 -8.18 -14.77
C SER A 14 -15.86 -8.07 -13.60
N LEU A 15 -15.47 -9.20 -12.99
CA LEU A 15 -14.50 -9.24 -11.89
C LEU A 15 -13.12 -8.67 -12.28
N TRP A 16 -12.77 -8.69 -13.57
CA TRP A 16 -11.51 -8.17 -14.10
C TRP A 16 -11.65 -6.83 -14.84
N SER A 17 -12.86 -6.30 -15.00
CA SER A 17 -13.13 -5.09 -15.81
C SER A 17 -12.41 -3.83 -15.30
N GLY A 18 -12.17 -3.73 -13.99
CA GLY A 18 -11.42 -2.64 -13.36
C GLY A 18 -9.89 -2.84 -13.29
N LEU A 19 -9.37 -3.99 -13.72
CA LEU A 19 -7.94 -4.30 -13.62
C LEU A 19 -7.06 -3.55 -14.61
N PRO A 20 -7.40 -3.38 -15.91
CA PRO A 20 -6.55 -2.64 -16.83
C PRO A 20 -6.20 -1.22 -16.37
N PRO A 21 -7.17 -0.34 -16.00
CA PRO A 21 -6.83 0.99 -15.50
C PRO A 21 -6.07 0.91 -14.18
N THR A 22 -6.44 -0.02 -13.30
CA THR A 22 -5.74 -0.27 -12.04
C THR A 22 -4.28 -0.63 -12.27
N LEU A 23 -3.95 -1.49 -13.24
CA LEU A 23 -2.59 -1.93 -13.55
C LEU A 23 -1.76 -0.81 -14.17
N VAL A 24 -2.33 -0.06 -15.13
CA VAL A 24 -1.68 1.11 -15.74
C VAL A 24 -1.26 2.13 -14.68
N MET A 25 -2.04 2.27 -13.60
CA MET A 25 -1.70 3.16 -12.49
C MET A 25 -0.84 2.50 -11.40
N ALA A 26 -0.97 1.19 -11.17
CA ALA A 26 -0.25 0.47 -10.11
C ALA A 26 1.19 0.11 -10.49
N VAL A 27 1.46 -0.19 -11.76
CA VAL A 27 2.79 -0.60 -12.22
C VAL A 27 3.81 0.54 -12.09
N PRO A 28 3.55 1.78 -12.55
CA PRO A 28 4.48 2.89 -12.33
C PRO A 28 4.73 3.12 -10.84
N ALA A 29 3.69 2.96 -10.02
CA ALA A 29 3.78 3.13 -8.58
C ALA A 29 4.76 2.16 -7.92
N THR A 30 4.67 0.87 -8.26
CA THR A 30 5.58 -0.15 -7.71
C THR A 30 6.99 0.01 -8.27
N VAL A 31 7.14 0.36 -9.55
CA VAL A 31 8.46 0.60 -10.18
C VAL A 31 9.19 1.76 -9.49
N ILE A 32 8.51 2.90 -9.30
CA ILE A 32 9.09 4.06 -8.61
C ILE A 32 9.52 3.66 -7.19
N TYR A 33 8.63 2.98 -6.46
CA TYR A 33 8.92 2.56 -5.09
C TYR A 33 10.16 1.66 -4.99
N PHE A 34 10.24 0.58 -5.78
CA PHE A 34 11.38 -0.34 -5.73
C PHE A 34 12.67 0.28 -6.24
N THR A 35 12.60 1.13 -7.27
CA THR A 35 13.77 1.84 -7.80
C THR A 35 14.32 2.83 -6.77
N CYS A 36 13.45 3.63 -6.16
CA CYS A 36 13.84 4.54 -5.09
C CYS A 36 14.40 3.77 -3.88
N TYR A 37 13.78 2.64 -3.52
CA TYR A 37 14.26 1.78 -2.45
C TYR A 37 15.68 1.26 -2.73
N ASP A 38 15.95 0.75 -3.93
CA ASP A 38 17.27 0.25 -4.31
C ASP A 38 18.33 1.35 -4.29
N GLN A 39 18.03 2.52 -4.88
CA GLN A 39 18.96 3.64 -4.90
C GLN A 39 19.26 4.16 -3.49
N LEU A 40 18.24 4.33 -2.66
CA LEU A 40 18.41 4.77 -1.27
C LEU A 40 19.16 3.73 -0.45
N THR A 41 18.89 2.45 -0.64
CA THR A 41 19.61 1.36 0.04
C THR A 41 21.08 1.36 -0.37
N ALA A 42 21.39 1.50 -1.67
CA ALA A 42 22.77 1.56 -2.16
C ALA A 42 23.53 2.78 -1.60
N LEU A 43 22.90 3.96 -1.61
CA LEU A 43 23.47 5.20 -1.07
C LEU A 43 23.69 5.13 0.45
N LEU A 44 22.77 4.50 1.19
CA LEU A 44 22.92 4.35 2.63
C LEU A 44 23.97 3.31 2.99
N ARG A 45 24.06 2.20 2.24
CA ARG A 45 25.12 1.19 2.42
C ARG A 45 26.52 1.76 2.15
N SER A 46 26.66 2.59 1.12
CA SER A 46 27.95 3.22 0.81
C SER A 46 28.39 4.23 1.87
N LYS A 47 27.46 4.88 2.57
CA LYS A 47 27.77 5.91 3.59
C LYS A 47 27.86 5.37 5.02
N LEU A 48 27.00 4.43 5.41
CA LEU A 48 26.88 3.94 6.81
C LEU A 48 27.51 2.55 7.02
N GLY A 49 27.95 1.88 5.94
CA GLY A 49 28.51 0.52 5.98
C GLY A 49 27.45 -0.57 5.79
N GLU A 50 27.88 -1.73 5.27
CA GLU A 50 26.96 -2.79 4.82
C GLU A 50 26.19 -3.51 5.94
N ASN A 51 26.68 -3.47 7.18
CA ASN A 51 26.13 -4.25 8.29
C ASN A 51 25.03 -3.55 9.10
N GLU A 52 24.68 -2.30 8.77
CA GLU A 52 23.70 -1.56 9.55
C GLU A 52 22.28 -2.07 9.28
N SER A 53 21.70 -2.72 10.28
CA SER A 53 20.39 -3.40 10.19
C SER A 53 19.21 -2.45 10.00
N ARG A 54 19.43 -1.15 10.19
CA ARG A 54 18.42 -0.10 10.06
C ARG A 54 18.28 0.43 8.63
N ILE A 55 19.26 0.16 7.76
CA ILE A 55 19.28 0.67 6.38
C ILE A 55 18.01 0.32 5.60
N PRO A 56 17.55 -0.96 5.58
CA PRO A 56 16.36 -1.34 4.82
C PRO A 56 15.08 -0.63 5.30
N ILE A 57 15.00 -0.35 6.60
CA ILE A 57 13.86 0.33 7.21
C ILE A 57 13.83 1.80 6.79
N VAL A 58 14.95 2.50 6.94
CA VAL A 58 15.07 3.93 6.58
C VAL A 58 14.89 4.12 5.08
N ALA A 59 15.55 3.28 4.26
CA ALA A 59 15.37 3.28 2.81
C ALA A 59 13.92 2.99 2.43
N GLY A 60 13.27 2.02 3.06
CA GLY A 60 11.88 1.64 2.82
C GLY A 60 10.89 2.76 3.15
N ILE A 61 11.09 3.47 4.27
CA ILE A 61 10.28 4.62 4.68
C ILE A 61 10.46 5.78 3.70
N MET A 62 11.70 6.17 3.42
CA MET A 62 12.04 7.29 2.53
C MET A 62 11.56 7.03 1.09
N ALA A 63 11.77 5.82 0.58
CA ALA A 63 11.27 5.41 -0.72
C ALA A 63 9.74 5.44 -0.78
N ARG A 64 9.06 5.01 0.29
CA ARG A 64 7.59 5.06 0.34
C ARG A 64 7.07 6.49 0.34
N LEU A 65 7.69 7.39 1.11
CA LEU A 65 7.34 8.82 1.13
C LEU A 65 7.50 9.46 -0.25
N GLY A 66 8.65 9.23 -0.91
CA GLY A 66 8.91 9.74 -2.25
C GLY A 66 7.92 9.19 -3.28
N ALA A 67 7.73 7.87 -3.30
CA ALA A 67 6.81 7.21 -4.21
C ALA A 67 5.39 7.76 -4.04
N VAL A 68 4.83 7.75 -2.82
CA VAL A 68 3.47 8.23 -2.56
C VAL A 68 3.31 9.68 -3.02
N THR A 69 4.33 10.52 -2.83
CA THR A 69 4.27 11.93 -3.25
C THR A 69 4.17 12.07 -4.77
N VAL A 70 4.91 11.28 -5.54
CA VAL A 70 4.85 11.28 -7.01
C VAL A 70 3.55 10.67 -7.53
N ILE A 71 3.05 9.64 -6.87
CA ILE A 71 1.90 8.84 -7.32
C ILE A 71 0.56 9.44 -6.90
N SER A 72 0.53 10.30 -5.87
CA SER A 72 -0.71 10.84 -5.29
C SER A 72 -1.71 11.40 -6.32
N PRO A 73 -1.30 12.18 -7.34
CA PRO A 73 -2.21 12.61 -8.40
C PRO A 73 -2.86 11.45 -9.18
N LEU A 74 -2.08 10.41 -9.51
CA LEU A 74 -2.56 9.22 -10.20
C LEU A 74 -3.49 8.39 -9.31
N GLU A 75 -3.20 8.32 -8.00
CA GLU A 75 -4.06 7.62 -7.04
C GLU A 75 -5.42 8.33 -6.88
N LEU A 76 -5.44 9.67 -6.92
CA LEU A 76 -6.68 10.45 -6.93
C LEU A 76 -7.53 10.17 -8.17
N ILE A 77 -6.90 10.12 -9.35
CA ILE A 77 -7.56 9.76 -10.61
C ILE A 77 -8.12 8.33 -10.52
N ARG A 78 -7.29 7.40 -10.05
CA ARG A 78 -7.67 5.99 -9.86
C ARG A 78 -8.89 5.81 -8.99
N THR A 79 -8.86 6.41 -7.79
CA THR A 79 -9.94 6.29 -6.81
C THR A 79 -11.24 6.88 -7.37
N LYS A 80 -11.16 7.96 -8.15
CA LYS A 80 -12.32 8.54 -8.83
C LYS A 80 -12.91 7.59 -9.87
N MET A 81 -12.08 6.98 -10.72
CA MET A 81 -12.51 5.98 -11.71
C MET A 81 -13.11 4.72 -11.07
N GLN A 82 -12.62 4.33 -9.88
CA GLN A 82 -13.15 3.18 -9.14
C GLN A 82 -14.50 3.49 -8.47
N SER A 83 -14.75 4.75 -8.12
CA SER A 83 -16.00 5.19 -7.47
C SER A 83 -17.18 5.34 -8.43
N LYS A 84 -16.93 5.68 -9.70
CA LYS A 84 -17.95 5.92 -10.71
C LYS A 84 -17.39 5.55 -12.09
N LYS A 85 -18.21 4.93 -12.95
CA LYS A 85 -17.86 4.74 -14.35
C LYS A 85 -17.73 6.11 -15.01
N PHE A 86 -16.50 6.48 -15.37
CA PHE A 86 -16.16 7.71 -16.08
C PHE A 86 -15.70 7.36 -17.49
N SER A 87 -16.13 8.14 -18.48
CA SER A 87 -15.43 8.23 -19.77
C SER A 87 -14.12 9.01 -19.60
N TYR A 88 -13.15 8.79 -20.51
CA TYR A 88 -11.88 9.50 -20.48
C TYR A 88 -12.06 11.03 -20.60
N GLU A 89 -13.04 11.48 -21.39
CA GLU A 89 -13.33 12.91 -21.55
C GLU A 89 -13.84 13.55 -20.26
N GLU A 90 -14.78 12.89 -19.57
CA GLU A 90 -15.32 13.33 -18.30
C GLU A 90 -14.24 13.38 -17.20
N LEU A 91 -13.25 12.48 -17.28
CA LEU A 91 -12.11 12.46 -16.37
C LEU A 91 -11.18 13.65 -16.60
N LEU A 92 -10.88 13.98 -17.85
CA LEU A 92 -10.09 15.17 -18.21
C LEU A 92 -10.80 16.46 -17.80
N GLN A 93 -12.12 16.54 -18.02
CA GLN A 93 -12.93 17.65 -17.56
C GLN A 93 -12.91 17.75 -16.03
N PHE A 94 -13.02 16.64 -15.31
CA PHE A 94 -12.91 16.61 -13.84
C PHE A 94 -11.55 17.12 -13.36
N VAL A 95 -10.45 16.65 -13.93
CA VAL A 95 -9.10 17.09 -13.57
C VAL A 95 -8.90 18.57 -13.89
N SER A 96 -9.27 19.00 -15.09
CA SER A 96 -9.16 20.40 -15.54
C SER A 96 -9.96 21.35 -14.65
N LYS A 97 -11.24 21.00 -14.38
CA LYS A 97 -12.10 21.76 -13.48
C LYS A 97 -11.51 21.85 -12.08
N LYS A 98 -11.02 20.73 -11.54
CA LYS A 98 -10.44 20.69 -10.19
C LYS A 98 -9.17 21.53 -10.07
N VAL A 99 -8.31 21.53 -11.09
CA VAL A 99 -7.11 22.36 -11.13
C VAL A 99 -7.45 23.84 -11.27
N SER A 100 -8.50 24.17 -12.03
CA SER A 100 -8.99 25.55 -12.19
C SER A 100 -9.59 26.12 -10.90
N GLU A 101 -10.39 25.32 -10.17
CA GLU A 101 -11.10 25.76 -8.96
C GLU A 101 -10.22 25.76 -7.70
N ASP A 102 -9.48 24.68 -7.45
CA ASP A 102 -8.72 24.47 -6.20
C ASP A 102 -7.19 24.61 -6.38
N GLY A 103 -6.72 24.87 -7.61
CA GLY A 103 -5.31 24.87 -7.97
C GLY A 103 -4.72 23.47 -8.18
N TRP A 104 -3.46 23.39 -8.64
CA TRP A 104 -2.78 22.12 -8.95
C TRP A 104 -2.49 21.25 -7.72
N ILE A 105 -2.30 21.85 -6.54
CA ILE A 105 -2.08 21.15 -5.26
C ILE A 105 -3.28 20.28 -4.89
N SER A 106 -4.47 20.58 -5.43
CA SER A 106 -5.69 19.81 -5.21
C SER A 106 -5.59 18.33 -5.64
N LEU A 107 -4.64 18.00 -6.54
CA LEU A 107 -4.35 16.64 -6.97
C LEU A 107 -3.70 15.78 -5.86
N TRP A 108 -3.11 16.42 -4.84
CA TRP A 108 -2.58 15.76 -3.65
C TRP A 108 -3.60 15.67 -2.50
N ARG A 109 -4.88 15.99 -2.75
CA ARG A 109 -5.94 15.73 -1.76
C ARG A 109 -5.98 14.22 -1.48
N GLY A 110 -5.66 13.84 -0.24
CA GLY A 110 -5.54 12.43 0.17
C GLY A 110 -4.11 11.95 0.41
N TRP A 111 -3.09 12.76 0.09
CA TRP A 111 -1.68 12.44 0.36
C TRP A 111 -1.40 12.12 1.83
N ALA A 112 -1.90 12.96 2.75
CA ALA A 112 -1.70 12.79 4.19
C ALA A 112 -2.27 11.46 4.73
N PRO A 113 -3.56 11.10 4.50
CA PRO A 113 -4.06 9.80 4.95
C PRO A 113 -3.36 8.61 4.28
N THR A 114 -2.93 8.74 3.02
CA THR A 114 -2.13 7.70 2.33
C THR A 114 -0.78 7.50 3.00
N ILE A 115 0.00 8.55 3.25
CA ILE A 115 1.30 8.45 3.96
C ILE A 115 1.11 7.83 5.34
N LEU A 116 0.12 8.29 6.09
CA LEU A 116 -0.12 7.82 7.45
C LEU A 116 -0.46 6.31 7.47
N ARG A 117 -0.90 5.73 6.36
CA ARG A 117 -1.17 4.29 6.22
C ARG A 117 0.07 3.56 5.71
N ASP A 118 0.64 4.06 4.62
CA ASP A 118 1.67 3.38 3.86
C ASP A 118 3.03 3.40 4.56
N VAL A 119 3.39 4.49 5.24
CA VAL A 119 4.70 4.60 5.91
C VAL A 119 4.82 3.69 7.13
N PRO A 120 3.86 3.66 8.08
CA PRO A 120 3.93 2.72 9.19
C PRO A 120 3.90 1.26 8.71
N PHE A 121 3.10 0.96 7.68
CA PHE A 121 3.09 -0.35 7.06
C PHE A 121 4.46 -0.71 6.48
N SER A 122 5.08 0.17 5.69
CA SER A 122 6.43 -0.04 5.13
C SER A 122 7.48 -0.24 6.20
N ALA A 123 7.47 0.57 7.27
CA ALA A 123 8.43 0.48 8.36
C ALA A 123 8.36 -0.91 9.03
N MET A 124 7.15 -1.34 9.41
CA MET A 124 6.92 -2.65 10.00
C MET A 124 7.24 -3.78 9.03
N TYR A 125 6.86 -3.63 7.76
CA TYR A 125 7.10 -4.64 6.75
C TYR A 125 8.58 -4.93 6.57
N TRP A 126 9.40 -3.90 6.31
CA TRP A 126 10.85 -4.07 6.13
C TRP A 126 11.56 -4.52 7.39
N TYR A 127 11.16 -4.02 8.57
CA TYR A 127 11.69 -4.50 9.84
C TYR A 127 11.47 -6.01 10.01
N ASN A 128 10.24 -6.48 9.85
CA ASN A 128 9.91 -7.89 10.00
C ASN A 128 10.53 -8.75 8.90
N TYR A 129 10.58 -8.23 7.67
CA TYR A 129 11.24 -8.93 6.57
C TYR A 129 12.72 -9.18 6.88
N GLU A 130 13.46 -8.19 7.39
CA GLU A 130 14.87 -8.37 7.72
C GLU A 130 15.11 -9.28 8.92
N VAL A 131 14.26 -9.20 9.95
CA VAL A 131 14.31 -10.13 11.09
C VAL A 131 14.09 -11.57 10.62
N LEU A 132 13.07 -11.80 9.80
CA LEU A 132 12.75 -13.13 9.26
C LEU A 132 13.83 -13.61 8.29
N LYS A 133 14.38 -12.73 7.45
CA LYS A 133 15.45 -13.06 6.51
C LYS A 133 16.71 -13.49 7.26
N LYS A 134 17.10 -12.78 8.33
CA LYS A 134 18.23 -13.19 9.18
C LYS A 134 18.01 -14.52 9.89
N TRP A 135 16.78 -14.78 10.32
CA TRP A 135 16.44 -16.02 11.01
C TRP A 135 16.40 -17.23 10.06
N LEU A 136 15.89 -17.07 8.83
CA LEU A 136 15.72 -18.14 7.85
C LEU A 136 16.93 -18.36 6.95
N CYS A 137 17.76 -17.34 6.71
CA CYS A 137 18.80 -17.35 5.70
C CYS A 137 20.18 -17.57 6.31
N ALA A 138 20.54 -18.83 6.55
CA ALA A 138 21.87 -19.21 7.02
C ALA A 138 22.88 -19.52 5.89
N LYS A 139 22.43 -19.81 4.65
CA LYS A 139 23.35 -20.16 3.54
C LYS A 139 23.02 -19.57 2.16
N GLU A 140 21.78 -19.56 1.65
CA GLU A 140 21.38 -18.77 0.45
C GLU A 140 19.85 -18.51 0.38
N PRO A 141 19.40 -17.32 -0.10
CA PRO A 141 17.98 -16.99 -0.18
C PRO A 141 17.32 -17.73 -1.35
N THR A 142 16.58 -18.79 -1.04
CA THR A 142 15.73 -19.51 -2.02
C THR A 142 14.43 -18.74 -2.28
N PHE A 143 13.83 -18.88 -3.46
CA PHE A 143 12.51 -18.30 -3.80
C PHE A 143 11.45 -18.56 -2.71
N MET A 144 11.40 -19.77 -2.15
CA MET A 144 10.47 -20.15 -1.08
C MET A 144 10.74 -19.42 0.25
N ILE A 145 12.00 -19.12 0.56
CA ILE A 145 12.36 -18.33 1.75
C ILE A 145 11.89 -16.89 1.57
N ASN A 146 12.11 -16.30 0.39
CA ASN A 146 11.62 -14.96 0.07
C ASN A 146 10.08 -14.89 0.04
N PHE A 147 9.43 -15.95 -0.44
CA PHE A 147 7.97 -16.05 -0.48
C PHE A 147 7.36 -16.11 0.92
N THR A 148 7.86 -17.03 1.75
CA THR A 148 7.36 -17.24 3.11
C THR A 148 7.70 -16.06 4.03
N SER A 149 8.91 -15.52 3.95
CA SER A 149 9.28 -14.30 4.68
C SER A 149 8.45 -13.09 4.25
N GLY A 150 8.18 -12.92 2.95
CA GLY A 150 7.28 -11.88 2.44
C GLY A 150 5.85 -12.02 2.94
N ALA A 151 5.31 -13.26 2.97
CA ALA A 151 3.97 -13.54 3.47
C ALA A 151 3.85 -13.29 4.99
N LEU A 152 4.80 -13.79 5.78
CA LEU A 152 4.79 -13.69 7.24
C LEU A 152 5.03 -12.25 7.72
N SER A 153 6.00 -11.55 7.13
CA SER A 153 6.25 -10.13 7.44
C SER A 153 5.04 -9.26 7.11
N GLY A 154 4.42 -9.45 5.94
CA GLY A 154 3.21 -8.73 5.53
C GLY A 154 2.02 -9.02 6.45
N SER A 155 1.85 -10.28 6.87
CA SER A 155 0.78 -10.70 7.78
C SER A 155 0.95 -10.10 9.17
N PHE A 156 2.16 -10.15 9.73
CA PHE A 156 2.44 -9.56 11.04
C PHE A 156 2.27 -8.04 11.02
N ALA A 157 2.80 -7.37 9.99
CA ALA A 157 2.59 -5.94 9.80
C ALA A 157 1.09 -5.60 9.68
N ALA A 158 0.31 -6.41 8.98
CA ALA A 158 -1.13 -6.24 8.84
C ALA A 158 -1.87 -6.37 10.19
N VAL A 159 -1.49 -7.32 11.06
CA VAL A 159 -2.08 -7.48 12.39
C VAL A 159 -1.80 -6.27 13.26
N VAL A 160 -0.54 -5.82 13.31
CA VAL A 160 -0.12 -4.68 14.13
C VAL A 160 -0.75 -3.37 13.66
N THR A 161 -0.92 -3.20 12.36
CA THR A 161 -1.51 -1.97 11.79
C THR A 161 -3.03 -2.00 11.73
N LEU A 162 -3.69 -3.13 12.03
CA LEU A 162 -5.14 -3.27 11.92
C LEU A 162 -5.94 -2.32 12.82
N PRO A 163 -5.60 -2.14 14.11
CA PRO A 163 -6.34 -1.20 14.95
C PRO A 163 -6.32 0.23 14.39
N PHE A 164 -5.19 0.66 13.83
CA PHE A 164 -5.06 1.99 13.21
C PHE A 164 -5.92 2.11 11.96
N ASP A 165 -5.99 1.06 11.15
CA ASP A 165 -6.81 1.07 9.95
C ASP A 165 -8.30 1.03 10.27
N VAL A 166 -8.72 0.31 11.32
CA VAL A 166 -10.12 0.32 11.80
C VAL A 166 -10.54 1.71 12.29
N VAL A 167 -9.69 2.38 13.08
CA VAL A 167 -10.00 3.74 13.54
C VAL A 167 -10.08 4.73 12.38
N LYS A 168 -9.18 4.61 11.39
CA LYS A 168 -9.22 5.45 10.18
C LYS A 168 -10.46 5.20 9.33
N THR A 169 -10.80 3.93 9.05
CA THR A 169 -11.97 3.61 8.22
C THR A 169 -13.24 4.07 8.90
N GLN A 170 -13.39 3.88 10.22
CA GLN A 170 -14.54 4.38 10.95
C GLN A 170 -14.63 5.91 10.93
N LYS A 171 -13.51 6.61 11.15
CA LYS A 171 -13.45 8.07 11.03
C LYS A 171 -13.85 8.52 9.63
N GLN A 172 -13.36 7.85 8.60
CA GLN A 172 -13.70 8.15 7.21
C GLN A 172 -15.19 7.91 6.96
N THR A 173 -15.75 6.78 7.37
CA THR A 173 -17.19 6.49 7.25
C THR A 173 -18.05 7.54 7.95
N GLN A 174 -17.67 7.99 9.15
CA GLN A 174 -18.38 9.05 9.86
C GLN A 174 -18.34 10.37 9.07
N LEU A 175 -17.17 10.77 8.55
CA LEU A 175 -17.04 11.96 7.70
C LEU A 175 -17.95 11.90 6.48
N TRP A 176 -17.99 10.76 5.79
CA TRP A 176 -18.90 10.55 4.65
C TRP A 176 -20.38 10.72 5.02
N ILE A 177 -20.80 10.22 6.19
CA ILE A 177 -22.18 10.38 6.67
C ILE A 177 -22.49 11.86 6.92
N TYR A 178 -21.61 12.59 7.61
CA TYR A 178 -21.81 14.02 7.87
C TYR A 178 -21.84 14.86 6.59
N GLU A 179 -20.92 14.60 5.64
CA GLU A 179 -20.90 15.27 4.33
C GLU A 179 -22.16 14.98 3.51
N SER A 180 -22.60 13.72 3.45
CA SER A 180 -23.80 13.34 2.68
C SER A 180 -25.09 13.90 3.26
N GLN A 181 -25.19 14.02 4.59
CA GLN A 181 -26.39 14.51 5.27
C GLN A 181 -26.38 16.04 5.49
N LYS A 182 -25.33 16.76 5.05
CA LYS A 182 -25.11 18.21 5.29
C LYS A 182 -25.24 18.61 6.77
N ILE A 183 -24.92 17.68 7.68
CA ILE A 183 -24.97 17.95 9.12
C ILE A 183 -23.65 18.62 9.53
N SER A 184 -23.73 19.67 10.35
CA SER A 184 -22.55 20.34 10.91
C SER A 184 -21.68 19.31 11.63
N MET A 185 -20.40 19.19 11.23
CA MET A 185 -19.45 18.30 11.90
C MET A 185 -19.37 18.66 13.40
N PRO A 186 -19.45 17.68 14.32
CA PRO A 186 -18.92 17.91 15.66
C PRO A 186 -17.42 18.18 15.55
N LEU A 187 -16.94 19.22 16.23
CA LEU A 187 -15.54 19.64 16.26
C LEU A 187 -14.63 18.43 16.53
N GLN A 188 -13.64 18.20 15.65
CA GLN A 188 -12.58 17.17 15.73
C GLN A 188 -12.85 16.02 16.72
N MET A 189 -13.52 14.95 16.27
CA MET A 189 -13.50 13.71 17.04
C MET A 189 -12.05 13.22 17.14
N SER A 190 -11.50 13.28 18.35
CA SER A 190 -10.17 12.76 18.65
C SER A 190 -10.11 11.28 18.27
N THR A 191 -9.03 10.88 17.59
CA THR A 191 -8.74 9.48 17.21
C THR A 191 -8.87 8.54 18.42
N TRP A 192 -8.51 9.04 19.60
CA TRP A 192 -8.63 8.34 20.87
C TRP A 192 -10.08 8.12 21.32
N SER A 193 -10.95 9.11 21.12
CA SER A 193 -12.38 9.01 21.45
C SER A 193 -13.07 7.99 20.55
N ILE A 194 -12.71 7.94 19.27
CA ILE A 194 -13.19 6.94 18.31
C ILE A 194 -12.75 5.54 18.75
N MET A 195 -11.47 5.37 19.08
CA MET A 195 -10.94 4.09 19.56
C MET A 195 -11.62 3.62 20.86
N LYS A 196 -11.82 4.51 21.84
CA LYS A 196 -12.57 4.21 23.06
C LYS A 196 -14.01 3.81 22.77
N ASN A 197 -14.67 4.48 21.83
CA ASN A 197 -16.05 4.18 21.45
C ASN A 197 -16.16 2.79 20.79
N ILE A 198 -15.20 2.41 19.94
CA ILE A 198 -15.14 1.06 19.35
C ILE A 198 -15.02 0.00 20.44
N VAL A 199 -14.09 0.20 21.39
CA VAL A 199 -13.87 -0.76 22.47
C VAL A 199 -15.09 -0.84 23.40
N ALA A 200 -15.76 0.28 23.66
CA ALA A 200 -16.98 0.30 24.47
C ALA A 200 -18.16 -0.42 23.79
N GLN A 201 -18.29 -0.33 22.46
CA GLN A 201 -19.41 -0.93 21.72
C GLN A 201 -19.18 -2.39 21.32
N ASN A 202 -17.98 -2.73 20.83
CA ASN A 202 -17.67 -4.03 20.23
C ASN A 202 -16.57 -4.81 20.99
N GLY A 203 -16.12 -4.29 22.13
CA GLY A 203 -14.97 -4.82 22.86
C GLY A 203 -13.65 -4.67 22.10
N PHE A 204 -12.59 -5.29 22.62
CA PHE A 204 -11.27 -5.32 21.97
C PHE A 204 -11.29 -6.03 20.60
N SER A 205 -12.18 -7.00 20.40
CA SER A 205 -12.36 -7.69 19.12
C SER A 205 -12.78 -6.73 18.01
N GLY A 206 -13.51 -5.66 18.34
CA GLY A 206 -13.90 -4.61 17.41
C GLY A 206 -12.73 -3.98 16.64
N LEU A 207 -11.56 -3.84 17.28
CA LEU A 207 -10.34 -3.29 16.67
C LEU A 207 -9.69 -4.24 15.65
N PHE A 208 -10.07 -5.52 15.65
CA PHE A 208 -9.57 -6.54 14.72
C PHE A 208 -10.63 -7.00 13.72
N THR A 209 -11.77 -6.29 13.65
CA THR A 209 -12.83 -6.54 12.67
C THR A 209 -12.26 -6.46 11.25
N GLY A 210 -12.40 -7.53 10.47
CA GLY A 210 -11.88 -7.59 9.10
C GLY A 210 -10.43 -8.11 8.97
N LEU A 211 -9.84 -8.66 10.03
CA LEU A 211 -8.49 -9.25 9.96
C LEU A 211 -8.37 -10.35 8.90
N ILE A 212 -9.31 -11.30 8.88
CA ILE A 212 -9.29 -12.44 7.93
C ILE A 212 -9.25 -11.98 6.47
N PRO A 213 -10.21 -11.16 5.97
CA PRO A 213 -10.17 -10.71 4.58
C PRO A 213 -8.93 -9.86 4.28
N ARG A 214 -8.40 -9.14 5.27
CA ARG A 214 -7.14 -8.40 5.11
C ARG A 214 -5.95 -9.34 4.94
N LEU A 215 -5.82 -10.37 5.76
CA LEU A 215 -4.72 -11.35 5.68
C LEU A 215 -4.74 -12.12 4.36
N ILE A 216 -5.93 -12.58 3.94
CA ILE A 216 -6.13 -13.27 2.65
C ILE A 216 -5.67 -12.39 1.48
N LYS A 217 -5.83 -11.07 1.58
CA LYS A 217 -5.38 -10.13 0.55
C LYS A 217 -3.88 -9.83 0.63
N ILE A 218 -3.37 -9.52 1.82
CA ILE A 218 -2.01 -8.96 1.99
C ILE A 218 -0.95 -10.05 1.91
N ALA A 219 -1.18 -11.22 2.52
CA ALA A 219 -0.15 -12.26 2.57
C ALA A 219 0.27 -12.75 1.17
N PRO A 220 -0.65 -13.09 0.24
CA PRO A 220 -0.25 -13.48 -1.11
C PRO A 220 0.35 -12.33 -1.91
N ALA A 221 -0.19 -11.12 -1.75
CA ALA A 221 0.31 -9.94 -2.46
C ALA A 221 1.77 -9.63 -2.08
N CYS A 222 2.10 -9.63 -0.79
CA CYS A 222 3.47 -9.41 -0.31
C CYS A 222 4.42 -10.55 -0.70
N ALA A 223 3.96 -11.79 -0.64
CA ALA A 223 4.73 -12.96 -1.03
C ALA A 223 5.15 -12.91 -2.50
N VAL A 224 4.17 -12.71 -3.40
CA VAL A 224 4.43 -12.58 -4.84
C VAL A 224 5.34 -11.38 -5.11
N MET A 225 5.06 -10.24 -4.49
CA MET A 225 5.83 -9.01 -4.70
C MET A 225 7.32 -9.19 -4.41
N ILE A 226 7.70 -9.70 -3.23
CA ILE A 226 9.11 -9.87 -2.87
C ILE A 226 9.76 -11.00 -3.64
N SER A 227 9.07 -12.13 -3.80
CA SER A 227 9.63 -13.25 -4.55
C SER A 227 9.95 -12.88 -5.99
N THR A 228 9.05 -12.14 -6.67
CA THR A 228 9.30 -11.65 -8.03
C THR A 228 10.43 -10.63 -8.06
N TYR A 229 10.47 -9.70 -7.09
CA TYR A 229 11.51 -8.69 -7.01
C TYR A 229 12.92 -9.29 -6.78
N GLU A 230 13.09 -10.15 -5.79
CA GLU A 230 14.38 -10.79 -5.46
C GLU A 230 14.83 -11.77 -6.56
N PHE A 231 13.88 -12.53 -7.14
CA PHE A 231 14.17 -13.40 -8.28
C PHE A 231 14.65 -12.60 -9.50
N GLY A 232 13.94 -11.51 -9.83
CA GLY A 232 14.32 -10.63 -10.93
C GLY A 232 15.71 -10.03 -10.73
N LYS A 233 15.99 -9.52 -9.53
CA LYS A 233 17.31 -8.97 -9.17
C LYS A 233 18.41 -10.00 -9.33
N SER A 234 18.21 -11.20 -8.81
CA SER A 234 19.17 -12.31 -8.92
C SER A 234 19.41 -12.73 -10.37
N PHE A 235 18.36 -12.77 -11.20
CA PHE A 235 18.45 -13.10 -12.61
C PHE A 235 19.29 -12.07 -13.39
N PHE A 236 18.98 -10.78 -13.24
CA PHE A 236 19.72 -9.71 -13.93
C PHE A 236 21.16 -9.56 -13.43
N GLN A 237 21.42 -9.79 -12.14
CA GLN A 237 22.79 -9.80 -11.60
C GLN A 237 23.63 -10.92 -12.22
N LYS A 238 23.08 -12.14 -12.33
CA LYS A 238 23.76 -13.27 -13.00
C LYS A 238 24.06 -12.97 -14.46
N GLN A 239 23.09 -12.39 -15.18
CA GLN A 239 23.27 -12.03 -16.58
C GLN A 239 24.32 -10.93 -16.78
N ASN A 240 24.33 -9.91 -15.92
CA ASN A 240 25.32 -8.84 -15.98
C ASN A 240 26.73 -9.33 -15.65
N ALA A 241 26.88 -10.22 -14.66
CA ALA A 241 28.16 -10.84 -14.35
C ALA A 241 28.70 -11.67 -15.51
N GLN A 242 27.82 -12.44 -16.18
CA GLN A 242 28.19 -13.18 -17.38
C GLN A 242 28.62 -12.26 -18.53
N ARG A 243 27.93 -11.12 -18.74
CA ARG A 243 28.31 -10.13 -19.77
C ARG A 243 29.63 -9.42 -19.50
N GLN A 244 30.07 -9.29 -18.25
CA GLN A 244 31.36 -8.68 -17.90
C GLN A 244 32.54 -9.66 -18.03
N GLN A 245 32.27 -10.95 -18.19
CA GLN A 245 33.27 -11.99 -18.41
C GLN A 245 33.61 -12.23 -19.89
N TYR A 246 32.89 -11.59 -20.81
CA TYR A 246 33.15 -11.56 -22.25
C TYR A 246 33.54 -10.15 -22.69
#